data_AF-A0A357YMA5-F1
#
_entry.id   AF-A0A357YMA5-F1
#
_cell.length_a   1.000
_cell.length_b   1.000
_cell.length_c   1.000
_cell.angle_alpha   90.00
_cell.angle_beta   90.00
_cell.angle_gamma   90.00
#
_symmetry.space_group_name_H-M   'P 1'
#
loop_
_entity.id
_entity.type
_entity.pdbx_description
1 polymer ?
#
loop_
_entity_poly.entity_id
_entity_poly.type
_entity_poly.pdbx_seq_one_letter_code
_entity_poly.pdbx_strand_id
1 'polypeptide(L)'
;MSEFKKLGVSPEIEQALIELGYEQPMPVQAEVIPQLLNQTRNIIALAQTGTGKTAAFGIPIIQKTNIQNLTPQTLILSPTRELCLQIAGD
;
A
#
# COMPACT_ATOMS: atom_id res chain seq x y z
N MET A 1 -3.52 12.24 -15.26
CA MET A 1 -4.10 12.13 -13.90
C MET A 1 -4.06 10.65 -13.58
N SER A 2 -3.30 10.22 -12.57
CA SER A 2 -3.10 8.79 -12.34
C SER A 2 -4.41 8.15 -11.89
N GLU A 3 -4.60 6.87 -12.21
CA GLU A 3 -5.73 6.09 -11.69
C GLU A 3 -5.62 5.94 -10.15
N PHE A 4 -4.42 6.05 -9.58
CA PHE A 4 -4.19 6.04 -8.13
C PHE A 4 -4.84 7.22 -7.41
N LYS A 5 -4.88 8.41 -8.02
CA LYS A 5 -5.57 9.57 -7.45
C LYS A 5 -7.04 9.30 -7.17
N LYS A 6 -7.70 8.53 -8.05
CA LYS A 6 -9.11 8.15 -7.90
C LYS A 6 -9.33 7.21 -6.71
N LEU A 7 -8.28 6.56 -6.20
CA LEU A 7 -8.33 5.69 -5.04
C LEU A 7 -8.23 6.45 -3.70
N GLY A 8 -8.04 7.77 -3.73
CA GLY A 8 -7.89 8.61 -2.53
C GLY A 8 -6.45 8.80 -2.07
N VAL A 9 -5.48 8.45 -2.92
CA VAL A 9 -4.05 8.66 -2.64
C VAL A 9 -3.73 10.16 -2.65
N SER A 10 -2.92 10.60 -1.68
CA SER A 10 -2.44 11.99 -1.56
C SER A 10 -1.56 12.40 -2.76
N PRO A 11 -1.52 13.70 -3.12
CA PRO A 11 -0.71 14.16 -4.25
C PRO A 11 0.77 13.81 -4.14
N GLU A 12 1.33 13.82 -2.94
CA GLU A 12 2.73 13.52 -2.67
C GLU A 12 3.05 12.04 -2.97
N ILE A 13 2.17 11.14 -2.54
CA ILE A 13 2.30 9.70 -2.81
C ILE A 13 1.99 9.40 -4.28
N GLU A 14 1.00 10.06 -4.89
CA GLU A 14 0.73 9.95 -6.33
C GLU A 14 1.99 10.27 -7.15
N GLN A 15 2.68 11.36 -6.82
CA GLN A 15 3.89 11.77 -7.50
C GLN A 15 5.01 10.74 -7.34
N ALA A 16 5.22 10.23 -6.12
CA ALA A 16 6.20 9.17 -5.86
C ALA A 16 5.90 7.88 -6.64
N LEU A 17 4.62 7.49 -6.74
CA LEU A 17 4.20 6.32 -7.51
C LEU A 17 4.52 6.49 -9.01
N ILE A 18 4.29 7.68 -9.57
CA ILE A 18 4.64 7.99 -10.96
C ILE A 18 6.14 7.88 -11.18
N GLU A 19 6.96 8.41 -10.26
CA GLU A 19 8.43 8.35 -10.34
C GLU A 19 8.96 6.92 -10.23
N LEU A 20 8.26 6.05 -9.48
CA LEU A 20 8.54 4.61 -9.40
C LEU A 20 8.02 3.81 -10.60
N GLY A 21 7.34 4.46 -11.56
CA GLY A 21 6.81 3.81 -12.77
C GLY A 21 5.49 3.06 -12.56
N TYR A 22 4.73 3.38 -11.51
CA TYR A 22 3.40 2.82 -11.30
C TYR A 22 2.38 3.52 -12.20
N GLU A 23 2.05 2.90 -13.33
CA GLU A 23 1.15 3.50 -14.32
C GLU A 23 -0.34 3.34 -13.94
N GLN A 24 -0.74 2.12 -13.53
CA GLN A 24 -2.12 1.80 -13.19
C GLN A 24 -2.19 0.84 -11.99
N PRO A 25 -3.19 1.00 -11.10
CA PRO A 25 -3.38 0.09 -9.98
C PRO A 25 -3.78 -1.29 -10.47
N MET A 26 -3.14 -2.32 -9.94
CA MET A 26 -3.55 -3.71 -10.13
C MET A 26 -4.91 -3.97 -9.45
N PRO A 27 -5.67 -5.01 -9.83
CA PRO A 27 -7.02 -5.25 -9.28
C PRO A 27 -7.09 -5.25 -7.75
N VAL A 28 -6.15 -5.95 -7.09
CA VAL A 28 -6.09 -5.97 -5.63
C VAL A 28 -5.78 -4.61 -5.01
N GLN A 29 -4.98 -3.77 -5.68
CA GLN A 29 -4.68 -2.41 -5.22
C GLN A 29 -5.91 -1.51 -5.35
N ALA A 30 -6.61 -1.57 -6.49
CA ALA A 30 -7.83 -0.81 -6.73
C ALA A 30 -8.94 -1.14 -5.73
N GLU A 31 -9.04 -2.38 -5.28
CA GLU A 31 -10.01 -2.80 -4.26
C GLU A 31 -9.57 -2.49 -2.82
N VAL A 32 -8.29 -2.70 -2.48
CA VAL A 32 -7.81 -2.61 -1.09
C VAL A 32 -7.49 -1.19 -0.67
N ILE A 33 -6.82 -0.40 -1.51
CA ILE A 33 -6.36 0.96 -1.17
C ILE A 33 -7.51 1.86 -0.66
N PRO A 34 -8.62 2.05 -1.40
CA PRO A 34 -9.67 2.94 -0.94
C PRO A 34 -10.36 2.43 0.34
N GLN A 35 -10.39 1.12 0.57
CA GLN A 35 -10.99 0.53 1.75
C GLN A 35 -10.12 0.76 2.99
N LEU A 36 -8.80 0.55 2.86
CA LEU A 36 -7.86 0.84 3.93
C LEU A 36 -7.69 2.32 4.20
N LEU A 37 -7.88 3.20 3.20
CA LEU A 37 -7.83 4.66 3.42
C LEU A 37 -9.07 5.18 4.15
N ASN A 38 -10.27 4.85 3.64
CA ASN A 38 -11.50 5.53 4.06
C ASN A 38 -12.25 4.83 5.20
N GLN A 39 -11.94 3.56 5.50
CA GLN A 39 -12.69 2.78 6.46
C GLN A 39 -11.76 2.21 7.54
N THR A 40 -12.30 2.07 8.75
CA THR A 40 -11.66 1.33 9.83
C THR A 40 -12.27 -0.06 9.87
N ARG A 41 -11.92 -0.90 8.88
CA ARG A 41 -12.42 -2.27 8.79
C ARG A 41 -11.29 -3.28 8.56
N ASN A 42 -11.51 -4.49 9.04
CA ASN A 42 -10.63 -5.62 8.74
C ASN A 42 -10.88 -6.09 7.30
N ILE A 43 -9.82 -6.47 6.60
CA ILE A 43 -9.87 -6.91 5.20
C ILE A 43 -9.20 -8.27 5.09
N ILE A 44 -9.86 -9.18 4.38
CA ILE A 44 -9.25 -10.40 3.84
C ILE A 44 -9.16 -10.19 2.34
N ALA A 45 -7.94 -10.14 1.81
CA ALA A 45 -7.69 -10.01 0.38
C ALA A 45 -7.03 -11.28 -0.15
N LEU A 46 -7.63 -11.88 -1.19
CA LEU A 46 -7.07 -13.03 -1.89
C LEU A 46 -6.58 -12.58 -3.27
N ALA A 47 -5.29 -12.72 -3.53
CA ALA A 47 -4.71 -12.44 -4.84
C ALA A 47 -3.48 -13.31 -5.10
N GLN A 48 -3.20 -13.59 -6.37
CA GLN A 48 -2.06 -14.41 -6.79
C GLN A 48 -0.72 -13.75 -6.44
N THR A 49 0.36 -14.53 -6.37
CA THR A 49 1.71 -13.98 -6.17
C THR A 49 2.10 -13.09 -7.35
N GLY A 50 2.85 -12.01 -7.09
CA GLY A 50 3.26 -11.05 -8.12
C GLY A 50 2.18 -10.02 -8.51
N THR A 51 1.02 -10.00 -7.85
CA THR A 51 -0.07 -9.05 -8.18
C THR A 51 -0.01 -7.74 -7.37
N GLY A 52 1.16 -7.32 -6.91
CA GLY A 52 1.32 -6.02 -6.24
C GLY A 52 0.63 -5.90 -4.88
N LYS A 53 0.46 -7.02 -4.14
CA LYS A 53 -0.14 -7.03 -2.79
C LYS A 53 0.62 -6.16 -1.79
N THR A 54 1.94 -6.06 -1.92
CA THR A 54 2.78 -5.21 -1.05
C THR A 54 2.34 -3.76 -1.12
N ALA A 55 2.27 -3.19 -2.32
CA ALA A 55 1.77 -1.83 -2.52
C ALA A 55 0.29 -1.65 -2.12
N ALA A 56 -0.53 -2.69 -2.25
CA ALA A 56 -1.95 -2.63 -1.88
C ALA A 56 -2.18 -2.32 -0.39
N PHE A 57 -1.34 -2.84 0.51
CA PHE A 57 -1.36 -2.43 1.93
C PHE A 57 -0.36 -1.32 2.24
N GLY A 58 0.78 -1.26 1.55
CA GLY A 58 1.88 -0.34 1.84
C GLY A 58 1.51 1.13 1.59
N ILE A 59 0.87 1.43 0.46
CA ILE A 59 0.42 2.78 0.11
C ILE A 59 -0.48 3.37 1.21
N PRO A 60 -1.58 2.72 1.64
CA PRO A 60 -2.43 3.28 2.69
C PRO A 60 -1.75 3.34 4.05
N ILE A 61 -0.83 2.41 4.38
CA ILE A 61 -0.05 2.46 5.61
C ILE A 61 0.84 3.71 5.63
N ILE A 62 1.61 3.95 4.55
CA ILE A 62 2.49 5.11 4.43
C ILE A 62 1.66 6.40 4.55
N GLN A 63 0.54 6.49 3.82
CA GLN A 63 -0.33 7.67 3.86
C GLN A 63 -0.92 7.95 5.25
N LYS A 64 -1.23 6.90 6.03
CA LYS A 64 -1.80 7.02 7.37
C LYS A 64 -0.75 7.20 8.47
N THR A 65 0.52 7.00 8.17
CA THR A 65 1.60 7.08 9.16
C THR A 65 1.80 8.53 9.61
N ASN A 66 1.68 8.78 10.92
CA ASN A 66 1.97 10.08 11.49
C ASN A 66 3.48 10.26 11.66
N ILE A 67 4.11 11.03 10.79
CA ILE A 67 5.57 11.29 10.80
C ILE A 67 6.06 12.10 12.01
N GLN A 68 5.17 12.75 12.75
CA GLN A 68 5.54 13.45 13.99
C GLN A 68 5.62 12.50 15.19
N ASN A 69 5.05 11.29 15.07
CA ASN A 69 5.07 10.28 16.11
C ASN A 69 6.13 9.20 15.81
N LEU A 70 7.18 9.16 16.63
CA LEU A 70 8.32 8.25 16.45
C LEU A 70 8.13 6.87 17.09
N THR A 71 6.92 6.52 17.54
CA THR A 71 6.61 5.15 17.98
C THR A 71 6.23 4.25 16.81
N PRO A 72 6.45 2.92 16.87
CA PRO A 72 5.92 1.99 15.87
C PRO A 72 4.40 2.11 15.72
N GLN A 73 3.93 2.37 14.50
CA GLN A 73 2.50 2.57 14.18
C GLN A 73 1.89 1.42 13.36
N THR A 74 2.71 0.54 12.79
CA THR A 74 2.26 -0.56 11.94
C THR A 74 3.19 -1.76 12.09
N LEU A 75 2.60 -2.96 12.05
CA LEU A 75 3.30 -4.24 12.09
C LEU A 75 2.86 -5.08 10.89
N ILE A 76 3.82 -5.50 10.08
CA ILE A 76 3.62 -6.45 8.99
C ILE A 76 4.26 -7.78 9.43
N LEU A 77 3.47 -8.85 9.37
CA LEU A 77 3.94 -10.20 9.67
C LEU A 77 4.03 -11.00 8.37
N SER A 78 5.16 -11.66 8.15
CA SER A 78 5.38 -12.58 7.02
C SER A 78 5.76 -13.97 7.54
N PRO A 79 5.41 -15.05 6.80
CA PRO A 79 5.70 -16.42 7.21
C PRO A 79 7.19 -16.81 7.15
N THR A 80 8.01 -16.09 6.37
CA THR A 80 9.44 -16.37 6.21
C THR A 80 10.28 -15.10 6.31
N ARG A 81 11.56 -15.27 6.64
CA ARG A 81 12.55 -14.19 6.72
C ARG A 81 12.79 -13.57 5.35
N GLU A 82 12.88 -14.40 4.33
CA GLU A 82 13.14 -13.98 2.94
C GLU A 82 12.02 -13.07 2.44
N LEU A 83 10.76 -13.44 2.72
CA LEU A 83 9.62 -12.60 2.36
C LEU A 83 9.57 -11.30 3.17
N CYS A 84 10.00 -11.31 4.44
CA CYS A 84 10.13 -10.09 5.23
C CYS A 84 11.12 -9.11 4.58
N LEU A 85 12.28 -9.62 4.15
CA LEU A 85 13.30 -8.82 3.47
C LEU A 85 12.82 -8.30 2.11
N GLN A 86 12.05 -9.09 1.36
CA GLN A 86 11.43 -8.63 0.12
C GLN A 86 10.45 -7.49 0.37
N ILE A 87 9.51 -7.66 1.30
CA ILE A 87 8.52 -6.63 1.65
C ILE A 87 9.18 -5.34 2.16
N ALA A 88 10.31 -5.45 2.88
CA ALA A 88 11.04 -4.29 3.38
C ALA A 88 11.89 -3.58 2.31
N GLY A 89 12.25 -4.28 1.23
CA GLY A 89 13.03 -3.74 0.11
C GLY A 89 12.19 -3.25 -1.06
N ASP A 90 10.96 -3.76 -1.21
CA ASP A 90 9.92 -3.28 -2.13
C ASP A 90 9.46 -1.85 -1.80
#